data_AF-A0A327K8B3-F1
#
_entry.id   AF-A0A327K8B3-F1
#
_cell.length_a   1.000
_cell.length_b   1.000
_cell.length_c   1.000
_cell.angle_alpha   90.00
_cell.angle_beta   90.00
_cell.angle_gamma   90.00
#
_symmetry.space_group_name_H-M   'P 1'
#
loop_
_entity.id
_entity.type
_entity.pdbx_description
1 polymer ?
#
loop_
_entity_poly.entity_id
_entity_poly.type
_entity_poly.pdbx_seq_one_letter_code
_entity_poly.pdbx_strand_id
1 'polypeptide(L)'
;AGTYGPIVVPAAWMGSGTVTVQADTAQTAVVAGSGTNAVRVDRGARLSLGAGVKMQATGGHGCYVEGKLIIAGNVEFGACTYSHMLAAYGGSIAVAASYRVTGGAQQHWYCYAGGTLVCQSVTVTLSGTPAFSVAFAQCSSGHMTVNANAFSGSASGPRYLADLYGVIQTYGSGTSY
;
A
#
# COMPACT_ATOMS: atom_id res chain seq x y z
N ALA A 1 -6.24 14.49 16.29
CA ALA A 1 -6.54 13.48 15.27
C ALA A 1 -7.91 13.73 14.71
N GLY A 2 -8.00 13.83 13.39
CA GLY A 2 -9.25 14.01 12.66
C GLY A 2 -9.26 13.13 11.41
N THR A 3 -10.40 13.14 10.73
CA THR A 3 -10.57 12.55 9.41
C THR A 3 -10.42 13.63 8.36
N TYR A 4 -9.55 13.40 7.40
CA TYR A 4 -9.23 14.27 6.28
C TYR A 4 -9.74 13.65 4.98
N GLY A 5 -10.00 14.50 4.00
CA GLY A 5 -10.34 14.06 2.65
C GLY A 5 -9.17 13.37 1.93
N PRO A 6 -9.41 12.87 0.71
CA PRO A 6 -8.41 12.16 -0.05
C PRO A 6 -7.24 13.07 -0.46
N ILE A 7 -6.05 12.48 -0.55
CA ILE A 7 -4.84 13.14 -1.05
C ILE A 7 -4.70 12.79 -2.53
N VAL A 8 -4.61 13.81 -3.39
CA VAL A 8 -4.40 13.65 -4.82
C VAL A 8 -3.16 14.42 -5.24
N VAL A 9 -2.21 13.72 -5.87
CA VAL A 9 -1.02 14.31 -6.48
C VAL A 9 -1.10 14.10 -7.99
N PRO A 10 -1.64 15.08 -8.75
CA PRO A 10 -2.07 14.87 -10.13
C PRO A 10 -0.95 14.98 -11.16
N ALA A 11 0.20 15.54 -10.79
CA ALA A 11 1.28 15.83 -11.73
C ALA A 11 2.64 15.87 -11.04
N ALA A 12 3.70 15.88 -11.85
CA ALA A 12 5.05 16.11 -11.40
C ALA A 12 5.22 17.53 -10.85
N TRP A 13 5.95 17.66 -9.73
CA TRP A 13 6.49 18.93 -9.26
C TRP A 13 7.87 19.20 -9.85
N MET A 14 8.20 20.47 -10.07
CA MET A 14 9.53 20.93 -10.49
C MET A 14 10.62 20.55 -9.48
N GLY A 15 11.83 20.28 -9.98
CA GLY A 15 12.97 19.87 -9.15
C GLY A 15 12.92 18.40 -8.72
N SER A 16 13.88 17.99 -7.90
CA SER A 16 14.10 16.58 -7.50
C SER A 16 13.59 16.23 -6.09
N GLY A 17 13.21 17.22 -5.27
CA GLY A 17 12.76 17.01 -3.89
C GLY A 17 11.44 16.25 -3.79
N THR A 18 11.17 15.55 -2.68
CA THR A 18 9.91 14.80 -2.47
C THR A 18 9.08 15.46 -1.37
N VAL A 19 7.76 15.42 -1.50
CA VAL A 19 6.82 15.85 -0.44
C VAL A 19 6.51 14.66 0.46
N THR A 20 6.62 14.87 1.77
CA THR A 20 6.24 13.88 2.78
C THR A 20 4.98 14.33 3.51
N VAL A 21 3.94 13.51 3.49
CA VAL A 21 2.75 13.69 4.33
C VAL A 21 2.93 12.84 5.59
N GLN A 22 2.91 13.48 6.75
CA GLN A 22 3.08 12.84 8.04
C GLN A 22 2.07 13.43 9.03
N ALA A 23 1.70 12.65 10.05
CA ALA A 23 0.90 13.12 11.16
C ALA A 23 1.63 12.96 12.49
N ASP A 24 1.14 13.65 13.51
CA ASP A 24 1.57 13.45 14.89
C ASP A 24 1.29 12.00 15.31
N THR A 25 2.28 11.33 15.90
CA THR A 25 2.16 9.95 16.36
C THR A 25 1.35 9.81 17.66
N ALA A 26 1.10 10.92 18.37
CA ALA A 26 0.27 10.91 19.57
C ALA A 26 -1.21 10.61 19.25
N GLN A 27 -1.68 10.92 18.03
CA GLN A 27 -3.03 10.58 17.59
C GLN A 27 -3.09 10.32 16.08
N THR A 28 -3.73 9.22 15.67
CA THR A 28 -3.84 8.82 14.26
C THR A 28 -4.63 9.81 13.39
N ALA A 29 -4.03 10.33 12.32
CA ALA A 29 -4.76 11.09 11.29
C ALA A 29 -5.30 10.14 10.23
N VAL A 30 -6.61 10.18 9.97
CA VAL A 30 -7.24 9.31 8.96
C VAL A 30 -7.39 10.08 7.65
N VAL A 31 -6.82 9.55 6.57
CA VAL A 31 -7.06 9.98 5.20
C VAL A 31 -8.14 9.08 4.62
N ALA A 32 -9.31 9.65 4.35
CA ALA A 32 -10.51 8.91 3.94
C ALA A 32 -10.84 9.16 2.46
N GLY A 33 -10.87 8.08 1.68
CA GLY A 33 -11.40 8.06 0.31
C GLY A 33 -12.87 7.63 0.31
N SER A 34 -13.80 8.57 0.45
CA SER A 34 -15.24 8.29 0.38
C SER A 34 -15.73 8.29 -1.06
N GLY A 35 -16.00 7.11 -1.61
CA GLY A 35 -16.31 6.89 -3.03
C GLY A 35 -15.09 6.93 -3.96
N THR A 36 -13.87 6.95 -3.41
CA THR A 36 -12.62 7.13 -4.16
C THR A 36 -11.41 6.59 -3.38
N ASN A 37 -10.21 6.78 -3.91
CA ASN A 37 -8.95 6.40 -3.26
C ASN A 37 -8.62 7.33 -2.09
N ALA A 38 -8.07 6.82 -1.00
CA ALA A 38 -7.57 7.67 0.09
C ALA A 38 -6.33 8.46 -0.37
N VAL A 39 -5.43 7.82 -1.12
CA VAL A 39 -4.26 8.46 -1.73
C VAL A 39 -4.21 8.12 -3.22
N ARG A 40 -4.10 9.12 -4.09
CA ARG A 40 -3.90 8.99 -5.54
C ARG A 40 -2.61 9.71 -5.94
N VAL A 41 -1.71 8.98 -6.59
CA VAL A 41 -0.45 9.53 -7.15
C VAL A 41 -0.43 9.22 -8.64
N ASP A 42 -0.65 10.25 -9.45
CA ASP A 42 -0.75 10.12 -10.91
C ASP A 42 0.62 9.98 -11.60
N ARG A 43 0.58 9.67 -12.90
CA ARG A 43 1.80 9.48 -13.71
C ARG A 43 2.72 10.69 -13.61
N GLY A 44 4.00 10.43 -13.40
CA GLY A 44 5.04 11.45 -13.21
C GLY A 44 5.02 12.13 -11.82
N ALA A 45 3.96 11.97 -11.02
CA ALA A 45 3.92 12.46 -9.66
C ALA A 45 4.75 11.60 -8.70
N ARG A 46 5.11 12.19 -7.56
CA ARG A 46 5.82 11.51 -6.47
C ARG A 46 5.34 11.97 -5.11
N LEU A 47 5.21 11.04 -4.17
CA LEU A 47 4.79 11.30 -2.80
C LEU A 47 5.51 10.36 -1.82
N SER A 48 5.73 10.83 -0.59
CA SER A 48 6.12 10.00 0.53
C SER A 48 5.09 10.09 1.66
N LEU A 49 4.78 8.97 2.31
CA LEU A 49 3.94 8.91 3.50
C LEU A 49 4.81 8.59 4.71
N GLY A 50 4.84 9.51 5.68
CA GLY A 50 5.49 9.37 6.96
C GLY A 50 4.58 8.75 8.03
N ALA A 51 5.05 8.76 9.28
CA ALA A 51 4.35 8.11 10.39
C ALA A 51 2.99 8.75 10.74
N GLY A 52 2.14 7.99 11.44
CA GLY A 52 0.89 8.51 12.03
C GLY A 52 -0.28 8.69 11.06
N VAL A 53 -0.06 8.42 9.76
CA VAL A 53 -1.09 8.47 8.73
C VAL A 53 -1.81 7.12 8.64
N LYS A 54 -3.14 7.14 8.73
CA LYS A 54 -4.01 5.99 8.46
C LYS A 54 -4.77 6.19 7.16
N MET A 55 -4.77 5.21 6.27
CA MET A 55 -5.55 5.23 5.03
C MET A 55 -6.79 4.35 5.17
N GLN A 56 -7.94 4.86 4.71
CA GLN A 56 -9.21 4.12 4.65
C GLN A 56 -10.00 4.55 3.41
N ALA A 57 -10.61 3.62 2.69
CA ALA A 57 -11.35 3.97 1.47
C ALA A 57 -12.62 3.14 1.30
N THR A 58 -13.77 3.80 1.13
CA THR A 58 -15.03 3.17 0.74
C THR A 58 -15.23 3.40 -0.75
N GLY A 59 -15.24 2.34 -1.56
CA GLY A 59 -15.33 2.44 -3.03
C GLY A 59 -14.00 2.71 -3.75
N GLY A 60 -12.86 2.62 -3.05
CA GLY A 60 -11.54 2.85 -3.65
C GLY A 60 -10.39 2.08 -2.99
N HIS A 61 -9.18 2.49 -3.32
CA HIS A 61 -7.92 1.96 -2.79
C HIS A 61 -7.38 2.81 -1.65
N GLY A 62 -6.62 2.22 -0.73
CA GLY A 62 -5.85 2.98 0.25
C GLY A 62 -4.81 3.88 -0.43
N CYS A 63 -4.06 3.31 -1.38
CA CYS A 63 -3.15 4.02 -2.25
C CYS A 63 -3.30 3.52 -3.69
N TYR A 64 -3.63 4.41 -4.61
CA TYR A 64 -3.57 4.16 -6.05
C TYR A 64 -2.40 4.93 -6.65
N VAL A 65 -1.44 4.21 -7.23
CA VAL A 65 -0.16 4.78 -7.67
C VAL A 65 0.11 4.44 -9.13
N GLU A 66 0.09 5.45 -10.00
CA GLU A 66 0.65 5.41 -11.36
C GLU A 66 1.97 6.21 -11.47
N GLY A 67 2.30 6.99 -10.43
CA GLY A 67 3.60 7.65 -10.26
C GLY A 67 4.52 6.87 -9.31
N LYS A 68 5.10 7.58 -8.35
CA LYS A 68 5.98 6.98 -7.31
C LYS A 68 5.48 7.28 -5.90
N LEU A 69 5.33 6.24 -5.09
CA LEU A 69 4.98 6.36 -3.68
C LEU A 69 6.05 5.69 -2.81
N ILE A 70 6.43 6.36 -1.71
CA ILE A 70 7.31 5.79 -0.69
C ILE A 70 6.57 5.75 0.64
N ILE A 71 6.38 4.55 1.21
CA ILE A 71 5.94 4.40 2.61
C ILE A 71 7.19 4.52 3.48
N ALA A 72 7.44 5.72 4.00
CA ALA A 72 8.67 6.10 4.71
C ALA A 72 8.54 6.09 6.23
N GLY A 73 7.32 5.94 6.78
CA GLY A 73 7.09 5.86 8.22
C GLY A 73 6.02 4.83 8.58
N ASN A 74 5.79 4.69 9.89
CA ASN A 74 4.79 3.79 10.43
C ASN A 74 3.37 4.30 10.14
N VAL A 75 2.86 3.92 8.98
CA VAL A 75 1.49 4.16 8.52
C VAL A 75 0.56 3.05 8.99
N GLU A 76 -0.75 3.29 8.86
CA GLU A 76 -1.78 2.30 9.14
C GLU A 76 -2.73 2.13 7.94
N PHE A 77 -3.01 0.89 7.55
CA PHE A 77 -4.05 0.58 6.57
C PHE A 77 -5.31 0.12 7.30
N GLY A 78 -6.34 0.97 7.30
CA GLY A 78 -7.71 0.61 7.66
C GLY A 78 -8.46 0.00 6.49
N ALA A 79 -9.75 -0.25 6.67
CA ALA A 79 -10.57 -0.95 5.67
C ALA A 79 -10.60 -0.21 4.32
N CYS A 80 -10.34 -0.95 3.24
CA CYS A 80 -10.42 -0.44 1.86
C CYS A 80 -11.31 -1.36 1.02
N THR A 81 -12.06 -0.82 0.07
CA THR A 81 -12.92 -1.66 -0.81
C THR A 81 -12.10 -2.50 -1.78
N TYR A 82 -11.08 -1.91 -2.42
CA TYR A 82 -10.24 -2.62 -3.38
C TYR A 82 -8.92 -3.05 -2.74
N SER A 83 -7.79 -2.42 -3.02
CA SER A 83 -6.52 -2.77 -2.40
C SER A 83 -6.03 -1.73 -1.39
N HIS A 84 -5.22 -2.15 -0.43
CA HIS A 84 -4.48 -1.21 0.42
C HIS A 84 -3.43 -0.45 -0.38
N MET A 85 -2.64 -1.16 -1.19
CA MET A 85 -1.61 -0.59 -2.06
C MET A 85 -1.78 -1.14 -3.48
N LEU A 86 -2.03 -0.25 -4.45
CA LEU A 86 -2.03 -0.54 -5.87
C LEU A 86 -0.91 0.25 -6.57
N ALA A 87 0.06 -0.46 -7.14
CA ALA A 87 0.95 0.07 -8.17
C ALA A 87 0.39 -0.34 -9.54
N ALA A 88 -0.04 0.63 -10.36
CA ALA A 88 -0.68 0.40 -11.65
C ALA A 88 0.02 1.14 -12.78
N TYR A 89 -0.06 0.62 -14.01
CA TYR A 89 0.33 1.33 -15.23
C TYR A 89 1.76 1.91 -15.21
N GLY A 90 2.72 1.11 -14.73
CA GLY A 90 4.12 1.53 -14.56
C GLY A 90 4.43 2.28 -13.26
N GLY A 91 3.44 2.49 -12.40
CA GLY A 91 3.65 3.08 -11.07
C GLY A 91 4.53 2.22 -10.16
N SER A 92 5.14 2.86 -9.16
CA SER A 92 6.06 2.21 -8.23
C SER A 92 5.74 2.53 -6.78
N ILE A 93 5.73 1.50 -5.93
CA ILE A 93 5.60 1.62 -4.48
C ILE A 93 6.85 1.03 -3.82
N ALA A 94 7.52 1.84 -3.00
CA ALA A 94 8.61 1.38 -2.14
C ALA A 94 8.17 1.46 -0.68
N VAL A 95 8.13 0.31 0.00
CA VAL A 95 7.85 0.22 1.43
C VAL A 95 9.16 0.16 2.18
N ALA A 96 9.51 1.26 2.84
CA ALA A 96 10.79 1.47 3.51
C ALA A 96 10.69 1.47 5.04
N ALA A 97 9.47 1.34 5.59
CA ALA A 97 9.23 1.34 7.03
C ALA A 97 8.19 0.28 7.41
N SER A 98 8.36 -0.30 8.60
CA SER A 98 7.35 -1.16 9.24
C SER A 98 6.04 -0.40 9.47
N TYR A 99 4.92 -1.08 9.31
CA TYR A 99 3.59 -0.46 9.33
C TYR A 99 2.53 -1.41 9.89
N ARG A 100 1.31 -0.88 10.07
CA ARG A 100 0.17 -1.59 10.65
C ARG A 100 -0.95 -1.80 9.63
N VAL A 101 -1.70 -2.87 9.81
CA VAL A 101 -2.91 -3.18 9.04
C VAL A 101 -4.01 -3.57 10.02
N THR A 102 -5.07 -2.77 10.05
CA THR A 102 -6.18 -2.88 11.02
C THR A 102 -7.53 -3.09 10.37
N GLY A 103 -7.63 -3.01 9.04
CA GLY A 103 -8.84 -3.35 8.28
C GLY A 103 -8.54 -4.27 7.10
N GLY A 104 -9.58 -4.91 6.56
CA GLY A 104 -9.49 -5.78 5.39
C GLY A 104 -9.64 -5.03 4.05
N ALA A 105 -9.35 -5.74 2.97
CA ALA A 105 -9.44 -5.27 1.59
C ALA A 105 -9.63 -6.46 0.63
N GLN A 106 -9.74 -6.26 -0.68
CA GLN A 106 -9.57 -7.36 -1.64
C GLN A 106 -8.12 -7.83 -1.68
N GLN A 107 -7.17 -6.89 -1.72
CA GLN A 107 -5.73 -7.16 -1.67
C GLN A 107 -5.01 -6.23 -0.70
N HIS A 108 -3.93 -6.70 -0.09
CA HIS A 108 -3.04 -5.80 0.62
C HIS A 108 -2.04 -5.15 -0.34
N TRP A 109 -1.24 -5.96 -1.02
CA TRP A 109 -0.32 -5.52 -2.06
C TRP A 109 -0.86 -5.93 -3.43
N TYR A 110 -0.91 -4.98 -4.35
CA TYR A 110 -1.34 -5.24 -5.72
C TYR A 110 -0.45 -4.52 -6.73
N CYS A 111 0.13 -5.28 -7.65
CA CYS A 111 0.80 -4.77 -8.85
C CYS A 111 -0.03 -5.11 -10.09
N TYR A 112 -0.30 -4.11 -10.92
CA TYR A 112 -1.10 -4.23 -12.14
C TYR A 112 -0.44 -3.54 -13.34
N ALA A 113 -0.50 -4.14 -14.52
CA ALA A 113 -0.13 -3.51 -15.80
C ALA A 113 1.21 -2.75 -15.77
N GLY A 114 2.30 -3.45 -15.45
CA GLY A 114 3.65 -2.91 -15.34
C GLY A 114 3.97 -2.25 -14.01
N GLY A 115 3.02 -2.20 -13.07
CA GLY A 115 3.25 -1.68 -11.72
C GLY A 115 4.27 -2.50 -10.94
N THR A 116 5.02 -1.81 -10.07
CA THR A 116 6.08 -2.41 -9.25
C THR A 116 5.89 -2.13 -7.76
N LEU A 117 6.16 -3.13 -6.92
CA LEU A 117 6.18 -2.97 -5.47
C LEU A 117 7.39 -3.65 -4.86
N VAL A 118 8.11 -2.91 -4.02
CA VAL A 118 9.24 -3.43 -3.24
C VAL A 118 8.94 -3.22 -1.77
N CYS A 119 8.96 -4.30 -1.00
CA CYS A 119 8.76 -4.30 0.44
C CYS A 119 9.68 -5.35 1.04
N GLN A 120 10.80 -4.94 1.62
CA GLN A 120 11.85 -5.84 2.07
C GLN A 120 12.28 -5.49 3.47
N SER A 121 12.56 -6.51 4.30
CA SER A 121 13.11 -6.34 5.65
C SER A 121 12.26 -5.44 6.56
N VAL A 122 10.94 -5.43 6.39
CA VAL A 122 10.01 -4.67 7.26
C VAL A 122 9.14 -5.60 8.09
N THR A 123 8.56 -5.06 9.16
CA THR A 123 7.53 -5.73 9.94
C THR A 123 6.14 -5.24 9.54
N VAL A 124 5.26 -6.17 9.17
CA VAL A 124 3.84 -5.92 8.92
C VAL A 124 3.04 -6.40 10.12
N THR A 125 2.44 -5.46 10.85
CA THR A 125 1.63 -5.77 12.04
C THR A 125 0.16 -5.83 11.69
N LEU A 126 -0.42 -7.02 11.75
CA LEU A 126 -1.84 -7.29 11.51
C LEU A 126 -2.60 -7.26 12.83
N SER A 127 -3.75 -6.59 12.87
CA SER A 127 -4.61 -6.53 14.06
C SER A 127 -6.07 -6.74 13.67
N GLY A 128 -6.80 -7.55 14.44
CA GLY A 128 -8.24 -7.80 14.21
C GLY A 128 -8.56 -8.80 13.09
N THR A 129 -7.59 -9.63 12.68
CA THR A 129 -7.72 -10.61 11.58
C THR A 129 -8.29 -10.00 10.28
N PRO A 130 -7.58 -9.05 9.64
CA PRO A 130 -7.99 -8.49 8.35
C PRO A 130 -8.25 -9.59 7.31
N ALA A 131 -9.35 -9.48 6.59
CA ALA A 131 -9.68 -10.38 5.48
C ALA A 131 -9.21 -9.79 4.15
N PHE A 132 -8.57 -10.64 3.33
CA PHE A 132 -8.17 -10.33 1.96
C PHE A 132 -8.88 -11.25 0.98
N SER A 133 -10.00 -10.78 0.42
CA SER A 133 -10.91 -11.67 -0.32
C SER A 133 -10.36 -12.20 -1.64
N VAL A 134 -9.34 -11.55 -2.20
CA VAL A 134 -8.64 -12.01 -3.41
C VAL A 134 -7.30 -12.65 -3.06
N ALA A 135 -6.38 -11.88 -2.48
CA ALA A 135 -5.10 -12.36 -1.97
C ALA A 135 -4.41 -11.31 -1.10
N PHE A 136 -3.56 -11.68 -0.15
CA PHE A 136 -2.72 -10.71 0.55
C PHE A 136 -1.79 -9.99 -0.45
N ALA A 137 -1.10 -10.76 -1.30
CA ALA A 137 -0.25 -10.23 -2.37
C ALA A 137 -0.73 -10.68 -3.75
N GLN A 138 -1.18 -9.75 -4.60
CA GLN A 138 -1.50 -10.03 -5.99
C GLN A 138 -0.52 -9.33 -6.94
N CYS A 139 -0.14 -10.02 -8.00
CA CYS A 139 0.61 -9.44 -9.11
C CYS A 139 0.03 -9.92 -10.43
N SER A 140 -0.54 -8.98 -11.19
CA SER A 140 -1.16 -9.21 -12.50
C SER A 140 -0.46 -8.35 -13.55
N SER A 141 0.30 -8.97 -14.45
CA SER A 141 1.14 -8.24 -15.44
C SER A 141 2.12 -7.23 -14.82
N GLY A 142 2.71 -7.50 -13.64
CA GLY A 142 3.62 -6.59 -12.96
C GLY A 142 4.80 -7.29 -12.28
N HIS A 143 5.48 -6.60 -11.35
CA HIS A 143 6.57 -7.19 -10.58
C HIS A 143 6.54 -6.77 -9.11
N MET A 144 6.67 -7.73 -8.21
CA MET A 144 6.72 -7.51 -6.78
C MET A 144 7.92 -8.22 -6.17
N THR A 145 8.72 -7.50 -5.36
CA THR A 145 9.77 -8.08 -4.53
C THR A 145 9.42 -7.90 -3.06
N VAL A 146 9.10 -9.01 -2.39
CA VAL A 146 8.56 -9.07 -1.03
C VAL A 146 9.28 -10.13 -0.22
N ASN A 147 10.51 -9.88 0.22
CA ASN A 147 11.34 -10.86 0.94
C ASN A 147 11.82 -10.33 2.30
N ALA A 148 12.22 -11.25 3.17
CA ALA A 148 12.74 -10.94 4.51
C ALA A 148 11.80 -10.10 5.40
N ASN A 149 10.48 -10.09 5.12
CA ASN A 149 9.52 -9.40 5.97
C ASN A 149 9.09 -10.28 7.13
N ALA A 150 8.80 -9.65 8.27
CA ALA A 150 8.17 -10.30 9.41
C ALA A 150 6.68 -9.94 9.46
N PHE A 151 5.83 -10.91 9.80
CA PHE A 151 4.40 -10.70 10.00
C PHE A 151 4.05 -11.01 11.46
N SER A 152 3.32 -10.10 12.11
CA SER A 152 2.77 -10.33 13.45
C SER A 152 1.25 -10.23 13.41
N GLY A 153 0.56 -11.10 14.15
CA GLY A 153 -0.89 -11.25 14.05
C GLY A 153 -1.33 -12.19 12.92
N SER A 154 -2.62 -12.21 12.64
CA SER A 154 -3.24 -13.09 11.63
C SER A 154 -4.02 -12.30 10.58
N ALA A 155 -4.18 -12.88 9.41
CA ALA A 155 -5.08 -12.44 8.35
C ALA A 155 -5.78 -13.67 7.75
N SER A 156 -6.88 -13.46 7.03
CA SER A 156 -7.60 -14.52 6.30
C SER A 156 -7.66 -14.23 4.80
N GLY A 157 -7.88 -15.29 4.03
CA GLY A 157 -7.89 -15.24 2.56
C GLY A 157 -6.64 -15.86 1.92
N PRO A 158 -6.58 -15.89 0.58
CA PRO A 158 -5.42 -16.41 -0.12
C PRO A 158 -4.17 -15.58 0.19
N ARG A 159 -3.03 -16.26 0.22
CA ARG A 159 -1.75 -15.65 0.54
C ARG A 159 -1.20 -14.82 -0.62
N TYR A 160 -1.12 -15.44 -1.79
CA TYR A 160 -0.66 -14.78 -2.98
C TYR A 160 -1.40 -15.25 -4.24
N LEU A 161 -1.40 -14.39 -5.25
CA LEU A 161 -1.88 -14.68 -6.60
C LEU A 161 -0.94 -14.02 -7.61
N ALA A 162 -0.32 -14.82 -8.46
CA ALA A 162 0.45 -14.36 -9.61
C ALA A 162 -0.30 -14.78 -10.89
N ASP A 163 -0.77 -13.80 -11.65
CA ASP A 163 -1.56 -14.00 -12.86
C ASP A 163 -1.08 -13.08 -14.00
N LEU A 164 -1.49 -13.35 -15.24
CA LEU A 164 -1.13 -12.55 -16.42
C LEU A 164 0.37 -12.21 -16.51
N TYR A 165 1.26 -13.20 -16.28
CA TYR A 165 2.72 -13.02 -16.26
C TYR A 165 3.24 -12.11 -15.13
N GLY A 166 2.46 -11.90 -14.08
CA GLY A 166 2.91 -11.23 -12.86
C GLY A 166 3.96 -12.06 -12.11
N VAL A 167 4.93 -11.37 -11.53
CA VAL A 167 6.05 -12.00 -10.80
C VAL A 167 6.04 -11.55 -9.35
N ILE A 168 6.02 -12.51 -8.42
CA ILE A 168 6.19 -12.27 -6.99
C ILE A 168 7.49 -12.96 -6.54
N GLN A 169 8.51 -12.17 -6.25
CA GLN A 169 9.81 -12.63 -5.77
C GLN A 169 9.86 -12.56 -4.24
N THR A 170 9.99 -13.72 -3.60
CA THR A 170 10.09 -13.87 -2.13
C THR A 170 11.47 -14.38 -1.68
N TYR A 171 12.39 -14.69 -2.61
CA TYR A 171 13.70 -15.29 -2.33
C TYR A 171 13.61 -16.51 -1.38
N GLY A 172 12.66 -17.41 -1.66
CA GLY A 172 12.47 -18.65 -0.88
C GLY A 172 11.62 -18.50 0.38
N SER A 173 11.15 -17.28 0.70
CA SER A 173 10.33 -17.02 1.88
C SER A 173 8.82 -17.21 1.65
N GLY A 174 8.40 -17.81 0.52
CA GLY A 174 6.99 -17.85 0.09
C GLY A 174 6.00 -18.48 1.07
N THR A 175 6.44 -19.31 2.02
CA THR A 175 5.56 -19.86 3.08
C THR A 175 5.20 -18.83 4.16
N SER A 176 5.88 -17.70 4.22
CA SER A 176 5.66 -16.61 5.19
C SER A 176 4.70 -15.54 4.65
N TYR A 177 4.30 -15.63 3.38
CA TYR A 177 3.43 -14.68 2.67
C TYR A 177 2.17 -15.40 2.23
#